data_AF-A0AAW1RD60-F1
#
_entry.id   AF-A0AAW1RD60-F1
#
_cell.length_a   1.000
_cell.length_b   1.000
_cell.length_c   1.000
_cell.angle_alpha   90.00
_cell.angle_beta   90.00
_cell.angle_gamma   90.00
#
_symmetry.space_group_name_H-M   'P 1'
#
loop_
_entity.id
_entity.type
_entity.pdbx_description
1 polymer ?
#
loop_
_entity_poly.entity_id
_entity_poly.type
_entity_poly.pdbx_seq_one_letter_code
_entity_poly.pdbx_strand_id
1 'polypeptide(L)'
;MAAFTPQEIARLEQLTTNSMFMPLLEEYAKDLADPKTLEEREAYLRQLEAEQDKEANEDALSDMTNRPPHAKGAGAGGAGACGASLPKRSRGLGPLDAGFVHPSGEELSVRVELPGASVAEVDVDVQPRSLRVRLPGRLRLDLPLPLACAEHRLAPASYLRLHPERSLA
;
A
#
# COMPACT_ATOMS: atom_id res chain seq x y z
N MET A 1 8.49 -27.92 2.49
CA MET A 1 7.11 -28.17 2.98
C MET A 1 6.94 -27.35 4.24
N ALA A 2 6.14 -26.28 4.20
CA ALA A 2 5.85 -25.49 5.38
C ALA A 2 4.96 -26.32 6.31
N ALA A 3 5.39 -26.52 7.55
CA ALA A 3 4.57 -27.16 8.57
C ALA A 3 3.62 -26.14 9.18
N PHE A 4 2.36 -26.50 9.39
CA PHE A 4 1.39 -25.64 10.06
C PHE A 4 1.84 -25.34 11.50
N THR A 5 1.74 -24.08 11.88
CA THR A 5 2.01 -23.66 13.26
C THR A 5 0.91 -24.16 14.20
N PRO A 6 1.20 -24.33 15.50
CA PRO A 6 0.19 -24.78 16.48
C PRO A 6 -1.03 -23.85 16.55
N GLN A 7 -0.84 -22.55 16.30
CA GLN A 7 -1.93 -21.57 16.29
C GLN A 7 -2.85 -21.76 15.09
N GLU A 8 -2.31 -22.12 13.92
CA GLU A 8 -3.10 -22.38 12.71
C GLU A 8 -3.91 -23.66 12.86
N ILE A 9 -3.33 -24.71 13.47
CA ILE A 9 -4.03 -25.96 13.76
C ILE A 9 -5.23 -25.71 14.67
N ALA A 10 -5.05 -24.93 15.75
CA ALA A 10 -6.15 -24.60 16.66
C ALA A 10 -7.27 -23.78 15.98
N ARG A 11 -6.93 -22.89 15.03
CA ARG A 11 -7.92 -22.16 14.24
C ARG A 11 -8.68 -23.07 13.28
N LEU A 12 -7.99 -24.02 12.64
CA LEU A 12 -8.63 -25.00 11.77
C LEU A 12 -9.63 -25.87 12.54
N GLU A 13 -9.30 -26.30 13.75
CA GLU A 13 -10.22 -27.05 14.62
C GLU A 13 -11.47 -26.24 15.00
N GLN A 14 -11.31 -24.93 15.25
CA GLN A 14 -12.46 -24.06 15.50
C GLN A 14 -13.35 -23.90 14.27
N LEU A 15 -12.75 -23.79 13.08
CA LEU A 15 -13.48 -23.68 11.82
C LEU A 15 -14.22 -24.97 11.48
N THR A 16 -13.61 -26.14 11.69
CA THR A 16 -14.28 -27.45 11.45
C THR A 16 -15.40 -27.72 12.45
N THR A 17 -15.36 -27.10 13.63
CA THR A 17 -16.46 -27.16 14.61
C THR A 17 -17.67 -26.32 14.18
N ASN A 18 -17.49 -25.33 13.28
CA ASN A 18 -18.59 -24.53 12.76
C ASN A 18 -19.43 -25.37 11.77
N SER A 19 -20.71 -25.57 12.08
CA SER A 19 -21.62 -26.38 11.26
C SER A 19 -21.82 -25.85 9.84
N MET A 20 -21.53 -24.57 9.60
CA MET A 20 -21.59 -23.94 8.28
C MET A 20 -20.31 -24.11 7.45
N PHE A 21 -19.19 -24.49 8.06
CA PHE A 21 -17.91 -24.55 7.36
C PHE A 21 -17.83 -25.73 6.38
N MET A 22 -18.21 -26.93 6.82
CA MET A 22 -18.18 -28.13 5.98
C MET A 22 -19.07 -28.02 4.72
N PRO A 23 -20.33 -27.53 4.77
CA PRO A 23 -21.12 -27.38 3.55
C PRO A 23 -20.55 -26.34 2.59
N LEU A 24 -20.01 -25.22 3.09
CA LEU A 24 -19.33 -24.23 2.24
C LEU A 24 -18.07 -24.79 1.59
N LEU A 25 -17.30 -25.60 2.34
CA LEU A 25 -16.11 -26.26 1.83
C LEU A 25 -16.48 -27.28 0.74
N GLU A 26 -17.59 -28.00 0.90
CA GLU A 26 -18.08 -28.95 -0.09
C GLU A 26 -18.57 -28.25 -1.37
N GLU A 27 -19.30 -27.14 -1.23
CA GLU A 27 -19.71 -26.30 -2.37
C GLU A 27 -18.49 -25.78 -3.14
N TYR A 28 -17.51 -25.24 -2.42
CA TYR A 28 -16.25 -24.79 -3.02
C TYR A 28 -15.47 -25.93 -3.70
N ALA A 29 -15.46 -27.13 -3.10
CA ALA A 29 -14.82 -28.30 -3.70
C ALA A 29 -15.52 -28.74 -4.99
N LYS A 30 -16.85 -28.58 -5.10
CA LYS A 30 -17.60 -28.84 -6.33
C LYS A 30 -17.24 -27.82 -7.41
N ASP A 31 -17.20 -26.53 -7.08
CA ASP A 31 -16.82 -25.48 -8.01
C ASP A 31 -15.40 -25.68 -8.58
N LEU A 32 -14.48 -26.22 -7.78
CA LEU A 32 -13.13 -26.56 -8.23
C LEU A 32 -13.04 -27.87 -9.02
N ALA A 33 -13.98 -28.79 -8.82
CA ALA A 33 -14.03 -30.08 -9.53
C ALA A 33 -14.71 -29.96 -10.89
N ASP A 34 -15.53 -28.93 -11.10
CA ASP A 34 -16.21 -28.71 -12.36
C ASP A 34 -15.21 -28.31 -13.47
N PRO A 35 -15.14 -29.05 -14.59
CA PRO A 35 -14.15 -28.77 -15.64
C PRO A 35 -14.42 -27.44 -16.35
N LYS A 36 -15.70 -27.03 -16.40
CA LYS A 36 -16.12 -25.81 -17.08
C LYS A 36 -15.65 -24.54 -16.35
N THR A 37 -15.77 -24.51 -15.02
CA THR A 37 -15.30 -23.39 -14.19
C THR A 37 -13.77 -23.27 -14.24
N LEU A 38 -13.06 -24.40 -14.32
CA LEU A 38 -11.62 -24.42 -14.55
C LEU A 38 -11.25 -23.82 -15.91
N GLU A 39 -11.90 -24.22 -17.00
CA GLU A 39 -11.66 -23.68 -18.34
C GLU A 39 -11.91 -22.16 -18.40
N GLU A 40 -13.01 -21.69 -17.82
CA GLU A 40 -13.33 -20.25 -17.76
C GLU A 40 -12.27 -19.46 -16.96
N ARG A 41 -11.83 -20.01 -15.82
CA ARG A 41 -10.79 -19.41 -14.98
C ARG A 41 -9.42 -19.39 -15.68
N GLU A 42 -9.04 -20.48 -16.35
CA GLU A 42 -7.80 -20.54 -17.12
C GLU A 42 -7.81 -19.59 -18.31
N ALA A 43 -8.95 -19.48 -19.01
CA ALA A 43 -9.11 -18.52 -20.11
C ALA A 43 -8.96 -17.07 -19.62
N TYR A 44 -9.54 -16.75 -18.46
CA TYR A 44 -9.39 -15.44 -17.84
C TYR A 44 -7.94 -15.14 -17.43
N LEU A 45 -7.23 -16.09 -16.83
CA LEU A 45 -5.80 -15.93 -16.50
C LEU A 45 -4.95 -15.73 -17.77
N ARG A 46 -5.21 -16.49 -18.84
CA ARG A 46 -4.54 -16.30 -20.13
C ARG A 46 -4.79 -14.91 -20.72
N GLN A 47 -5.97 -14.35 -20.52
CA GLN A 47 -6.26 -12.98 -20.96
C GLN A 47 -5.44 -11.96 -20.17
N LEU A 48 -5.37 -12.09 -18.84
CA LEU A 48 -4.59 -11.18 -18.00
C LEU A 48 -3.08 -11.24 -18.31
N GLU A 49 -2.54 -12.43 -18.54
CA GLU A 49 -1.13 -12.59 -18.96
C GLU A 49 -0.88 -11.89 -20.30
N ALA A 50 -1.78 -12.03 -21.26
CA ALA A 50 -1.68 -11.36 -22.56
C ALA A 50 -1.83 -9.84 -22.47
N GLU A 51 -2.59 -9.32 -21.50
CA GLU A 51 -2.71 -7.88 -21.24
C GLU A 51 -1.43 -7.34 -20.58
N GLN A 52 -0.89 -8.04 -19.57
CA GLN A 52 0.39 -7.66 -18.94
C GLN A 52 1.56 -7.65 -19.93
N ASP A 53 1.62 -8.66 -20.81
CA ASP A 53 2.65 -8.72 -21.84
C ASP A 53 2.51 -7.57 -22.86
N LYS A 54 1.29 -7.15 -23.18
CA LYS A 54 1.06 -5.98 -24.05
C LYS A 54 1.48 -4.69 -23.37
N GLU A 55 1.08 -4.47 -22.11
CA GLU A 55 1.47 -3.28 -21.34
C GLU A 55 3.00 -3.16 -21.23
N ALA A 56 3.69 -4.25 -20.90
CA ALA A 56 5.15 -4.27 -20.83
C ALA A 56 5.83 -3.95 -22.17
N ASN A 57 5.22 -4.36 -23.29
CA ASN A 57 5.76 -4.13 -24.63
C ASN A 57 5.47 -2.70 -25.14
N GLU A 58 4.32 -2.12 -24.77
CA GLU A 58 3.97 -0.72 -25.07
C GLU A 58 4.85 0.27 -24.29
N ASP A 59 5.12 -0.03 -23.02
CA ASP A 59 6.05 0.76 -22.20
C ASP A 59 7.46 0.77 -22.80
N ALA A 60 7.97 -0.38 -23.25
CA ALA A 60 9.27 -0.49 -23.91
C ALA A 60 9.34 0.29 -25.24
N LEU A 61 8.24 0.37 -25.98
CA LEU A 61 8.17 1.13 -27.23
C LEU A 61 8.14 2.65 -26.98
N SER A 62 7.48 3.09 -25.91
CA SER A 62 7.39 4.50 -25.55
C SER A 62 8.75 5.09 -25.12
N ASP A 63 9.55 4.31 -24.39
CA ASP A 63 10.88 4.72 -23.90
C ASP A 63 11.92 4.90 -25.03
N MET A 64 11.75 4.23 -26.18
CA MET A 64 12.63 4.42 -27.34
C MET A 64 12.39 5.74 -28.08
N THR A 65 11.20 6.35 -27.94
CA THR A 65 10.83 7.56 -28.71
C THR A 65 11.08 8.87 -27.96
N ASN A 66 11.23 8.82 -26.64
CA ASN A 66 11.49 9.98 -25.79
C ASN A 66 12.91 9.97 -25.21
N ARG A 67 13.93 9.63 -26.01
CA ARG A 67 15.33 9.79 -25.59
C ARG A 67 15.77 11.24 -25.84
N PRO A 68 15.83 12.12 -24.82
CA PRO A 68 16.27 13.49 -25.02
C PRO A 68 17.75 13.49 -25.48
N PRO A 69 18.12 14.30 -26.48
CA PRO A 69 19.51 14.43 -26.87
C PRO A 69 20.31 15.00 -25.70
N HIS A 70 21.42 14.34 -25.38
CA HIS A 70 22.36 14.67 -24.30
C HIS A 70 22.60 16.18 -24.16
N ALA A 71 22.00 16.79 -23.14
CA ALA A 71 22.37 18.12 -22.67
C ALA A 71 23.62 17.99 -21.77
N LYS A 72 24.77 18.41 -22.30
CA LYS A 72 25.99 18.63 -21.52
C LYS A 72 25.73 19.75 -20.50
N GLY A 73 26.17 19.50 -19.27
CA GLY A 73 25.76 20.22 -18.07
C GLY A 73 26.34 21.63 -17.89
N ALA A 74 25.97 22.25 -16.77
CA ALA A 74 26.79 23.18 -15.98
C ALA A 74 26.03 23.67 -14.73
N GLY A 75 26.76 23.84 -13.63
CA GLY A 75 26.48 24.80 -12.54
C GLY A 75 25.54 24.29 -11.43
N ALA A 76 26.02 23.89 -10.24
CA ALA A 76 26.67 24.67 -9.17
C ALA A 76 25.75 25.64 -8.41
N GLY A 77 25.72 25.46 -7.08
CA GLY A 77 25.58 26.54 -6.10
C GLY A 77 24.23 26.66 -5.38
N GLY A 78 24.25 26.54 -4.05
CA GLY A 78 23.09 26.93 -3.23
C GLY A 78 23.13 26.47 -1.78
N ALA A 79 24.12 26.93 -1.00
CA ALA A 79 24.05 26.89 0.46
C ALA A 79 23.01 27.92 0.95
N GLY A 80 22.19 27.59 1.94
CA GLY A 80 21.18 28.51 2.43
C GLY A 80 20.49 28.11 3.75
N ALA A 81 21.10 28.56 4.84
CA ALA A 81 20.49 29.03 6.09
C ALA A 81 19.55 28.11 6.92
N CYS A 82 20.09 27.75 8.07
CA CYS A 82 19.40 27.42 9.31
C CYS A 82 18.57 28.63 9.82
N GLY A 83 17.27 28.41 10.03
CA GLY A 83 16.36 29.36 10.66
C GLY A 83 15.39 28.62 11.57
N ALA A 84 15.67 28.65 12.87
CA ALA A 84 14.78 28.13 13.91
C ALA A 84 13.63 29.11 14.17
N SER A 85 12.39 28.64 14.12
CA SER A 85 11.26 29.31 14.78
C SER A 85 10.17 28.31 15.15
N LEU A 86 10.02 28.08 16.46
CA LEU A 86 8.83 27.46 17.07
C LEU A 86 7.64 28.44 16.99
N PRO A 87 6.42 27.96 16.71
CA PRO A 87 5.38 28.28 17.69
C PRO A 87 4.34 27.19 17.94
N LYS A 88 4.05 27.04 19.25
CA LYS A 88 2.73 26.98 19.91
C LYS A 88 1.71 25.91 19.49
N ARG A 89 1.50 25.00 20.45
CA ARG A 89 0.21 24.48 20.96
C ARG A 89 -0.88 24.23 19.91
N SER A 90 -0.93 23.02 19.35
CA SER A 90 -2.15 22.50 18.74
C SER A 90 -3.03 21.86 19.82
N ARG A 91 -4.29 22.32 19.83
CA ARG A 91 -5.42 21.74 20.56
C ARG A 91 -5.63 20.29 20.10
N GLY A 92 -6.05 19.42 21.01
CA GLY A 92 -6.35 18.03 20.74
C GLY A 92 -7.37 17.88 19.62
N LEU A 93 -6.88 17.39 18.48
CA LEU A 93 -7.70 16.75 17.45
C LEU A 93 -8.07 15.36 17.98
N GLY A 94 -9.34 14.97 17.78
CA GLY A 94 -9.87 13.69 18.20
C GLY A 94 -9.09 12.49 17.59
N PRO A 95 -9.41 11.27 18.03
CA PRO A 95 -8.72 10.07 17.58
C PRO A 95 -8.82 9.97 16.04
N LEU A 96 -7.66 10.01 15.39
CA LEU A 96 -7.54 9.73 13.97
C LEU A 96 -7.52 8.20 13.83
N ASP A 97 -8.48 7.65 13.10
CA ASP A 97 -8.55 6.22 12.81
C ASP A 97 -7.48 5.86 11.77
N ALA A 98 -6.30 5.46 12.24
CA ALA A 98 -5.27 4.87 11.41
C ALA A 98 -5.48 3.34 11.37
N GLY A 99 -6.01 2.84 10.26
CA GLY A 99 -6.15 1.41 10.02
C GLY A 99 -4.88 0.82 9.43
N PHE A 100 -4.33 -0.24 10.05
CA PHE A 100 -3.28 -1.05 9.45
C PHE A 100 -3.93 -2.14 8.58
N VAL A 101 -3.58 -2.18 7.31
CA VAL A 101 -3.99 -3.25 6.40
C VAL A 101 -2.73 -4.00 5.98
N HIS A 102 -2.72 -5.31 6.20
CA HIS A 102 -1.64 -6.22 5.76
C HIS A 102 -2.11 -6.91 4.46
N PRO A 103 -1.79 -6.37 3.27
CA PRO A 103 -2.23 -6.97 2.01
C PRO A 103 -1.51 -8.28 1.67
N SER A 104 -0.31 -8.51 2.17
CA SER A 104 0.44 -9.77 2.07
C SER A 104 1.67 -9.61 2.98
N GLY A 105 2.25 -10.69 3.49
CA GLY A 105 3.28 -10.65 4.56
C GLY A 105 4.58 -9.88 4.25
N GLU A 106 4.70 -9.29 3.06
CA GLU A 106 5.89 -8.59 2.58
C GLU A 106 5.68 -7.07 2.42
N GLU A 107 4.43 -6.57 2.50
CA GLU A 107 4.12 -5.14 2.35
C GLU A 107 3.27 -4.61 3.51
N LEU A 108 3.65 -3.45 4.06
CA LEU A 108 2.90 -2.74 5.09
C LEU A 108 2.24 -1.51 4.48
N SER A 109 0.93 -1.57 4.29
CA SER A 109 0.13 -0.44 3.82
C SER A 109 -0.50 0.30 4.99
N VAL A 110 -0.24 1.61 5.09
CA VAL A 110 -0.85 2.49 6.09
C VAL A 110 -1.72 3.51 5.37
N ARG A 111 -3.03 3.48 5.63
CA ARG A 111 -3.98 4.45 5.10
C ARG A 111 -4.23 5.52 6.15
N VAL A 112 -3.94 6.78 5.82
CA VAL A 112 -4.17 7.94 6.67
C VAL A 112 -5.16 8.87 5.98
N GLU A 113 -6.32 9.07 6.59
CA GLU A 113 -7.33 10.01 6.08
C GLU A 113 -7.09 11.39 6.70
N LEU A 114 -6.81 12.39 5.85
CA LEU A 114 -6.49 13.76 6.26
C LEU A 114 -7.55 14.71 5.69
N PRO A 115 -8.60 15.05 6.46
CA PRO A 115 -9.67 15.92 5.96
C PRO A 115 -9.16 17.35 5.72
N GLY A 116 -9.36 17.85 4.49
CA GLY A 116 -9.05 19.24 4.13
C GLY A 116 -7.55 19.56 4.01
N ALA A 117 -6.71 18.56 3.74
CA ALA A 117 -5.28 18.71 3.47
C ALA A 117 -4.95 18.36 2.01
N SER A 118 -4.01 19.11 1.43
CA SER A 118 -3.47 18.83 0.08
C SER A 118 -2.24 17.93 0.18
N VAL A 119 -2.05 17.03 -0.80
CA VAL A 119 -0.88 16.12 -0.86
C VAL A 119 0.44 16.88 -0.84
N ALA A 120 0.48 18.04 -1.50
CA ALA A 120 1.70 18.82 -1.69
C ALA A 120 2.28 19.37 -0.37
N GLU A 121 1.49 19.42 0.70
CA GLU A 121 1.89 19.95 2.00
C GLU A 121 2.19 18.84 3.03
N VAL A 122 2.04 17.57 2.65
CA VAL A 122 2.26 16.42 3.55
C VAL A 122 3.74 16.04 3.53
N ASP A 123 4.38 16.13 4.70
CA ASP A 123 5.73 15.62 4.94
C ASP A 123 5.64 14.25 5.62
N VAL A 124 6.24 13.24 5.00
CA VAL A 124 6.21 11.84 5.47
C VAL A 124 7.63 11.38 5.77
N ASP A 125 7.91 11.14 7.05
CA ASP A 125 9.19 10.63 7.55
C ASP A 125 9.01 9.17 8.02
N VAL A 126 9.61 8.24 7.29
CA VAL A 126 9.56 6.80 7.59
C VAL A 126 10.83 6.40 8.33
N GLN A 127 10.70 6.12 9.62
CA GLN A 127 11.78 5.56 10.44
C GLN A 127 11.61 4.05 10.58
N PRO A 128 12.67 3.30 10.97
CA PRO A 128 12.62 1.83 11.03
C PRO A 128 11.49 1.28 11.91
N ARG A 129 11.07 2.00 12.96
CA ARG A 129 10.01 1.60 13.89
C ARG A 129 8.90 2.64 14.07
N SER A 130 8.89 3.69 13.26
CA SER A 130 7.86 4.72 13.37
C SER A 130 7.61 5.45 12.06
N LEU A 131 6.35 5.66 11.72
CA LEU A 131 5.92 6.53 10.64
C LEU A 131 5.51 7.88 11.23
N ARG A 132 6.09 8.96 10.72
CA ARG A 132 5.72 10.33 11.10
C ARG A 132 5.12 11.05 9.91
N VAL A 133 3.88 11.50 10.04
CA VAL A 133 3.20 12.33 9.04
C VAL A 133 3.01 13.71 9.63
N ARG A 134 3.52 14.72 8.93
CA ARG A 134 3.47 16.13 9.34
C ARG A 134 2.76 16.96 8.29
N LEU A 135 1.78 17.70 8.76
CA LEU A 135 1.13 18.77 8.03
C LEU A 135 1.48 20.09 8.72
N PRO A 136 2.24 20.98 8.06
CA PRO A 136 2.71 22.21 8.68
C PRO A 136 1.54 23.04 9.20
N GLY A 137 1.56 23.34 10.50
CA GLY A 137 0.55 24.16 11.17
C GLY A 137 -0.78 23.47 11.49
N ARG A 138 -0.95 22.17 11.18
CA ARG A 138 -2.22 21.46 11.44
C ARG A 138 -2.06 20.21 12.27
N LEU A 139 -1.28 19.24 11.78
CA LEU A 139 -1.35 17.88 12.28
C LEU A 139 0.04 17.25 12.30
N ARG A 140 0.28 16.50 13.39
CA ARG A 140 1.45 15.66 13.54
C ARG A 140 0.99 14.31 14.03
N LEU A 141 1.19 13.29 13.20
CA LEU A 141 0.84 11.91 13.47
C LEU A 141 2.13 11.12 13.61
N ASP A 142 2.39 10.59 14.80
CA ASP A 142 3.52 9.71 15.07
C ASP A 142 2.94 8.30 15.34
N LEU A 143 3.07 7.39 14.37
CA LEU A 143 2.56 6.02 14.43
C LEU A 143 3.71 5.04 14.70
N PRO A 144 3.72 4.31 15.83
CA PRO A 144 4.67 3.23 16.04
C PRO A 144 4.37 2.07 15.08
N LEU A 145 5.41 1.57 14.38
CA LEU A 145 5.28 0.42 13.50
C LEU A 145 5.58 -0.87 14.28
N PRO A 146 4.78 -1.93 14.10
CA PRO A 146 4.98 -3.20 14.82
C PRO A 146 6.20 -3.98 14.32
N LEU A 147 6.66 -3.72 13.10
CA LEU A 147 7.78 -4.39 12.45
C LEU A 147 8.88 -3.39 12.09
N ALA A 148 10.12 -3.85 12.09
CA ALA A 148 11.24 -3.05 11.64
C ALA A 148 11.25 -2.98 10.10
N CYS A 149 11.06 -1.79 9.53
CA CYS A 149 11.22 -1.59 8.09
C CYS A 149 12.71 -1.63 7.73
N ALA A 150 13.13 -2.66 6.99
CA ALA A 150 14.54 -2.93 6.70
C ALA A 150 15.17 -1.97 5.69
N GLU A 151 14.38 -1.38 4.79
CA GLU A 151 14.86 -0.40 3.81
C GLU A 151 13.79 0.67 3.58
N HIS A 152 14.21 1.94 3.60
CA HIS A 152 13.38 3.12 3.29
C HIS A 152 13.08 3.24 1.79
N ARG A 153 12.86 2.12 1.11
CA ARG A 153 12.57 2.11 -0.32
C ARG A 153 11.09 2.41 -0.50
N LEU A 154 10.73 3.67 -0.28
CA LEU A 154 9.48 4.22 -0.79
C LEU A 154 9.51 3.97 -2.29
N ALA A 155 8.69 3.04 -2.78
CA ALA A 155 8.55 2.84 -4.20
C ALA A 155 8.19 4.21 -4.81
N PRO A 156 8.89 4.66 -5.87
CA PRO A 156 8.66 5.99 -6.46
C PRO A 156 7.23 6.19 -6.97
N ALA A 157 6.43 5.13 -7.03
CA ALA A 157 5.03 5.10 -7.42
C ALA A 157 4.05 4.75 -6.27
N SER A 158 4.43 4.91 -5.00
CA SER A 158 3.48 4.76 -3.89
C SER A 158 2.53 5.96 -3.85
N TYR A 159 1.55 5.89 -4.74
CA TYR A 159 0.43 6.81 -4.88
C TYR A 159 -0.20 7.09 -3.51
N LEU A 160 0.00 8.31 -2.99
CA LEU A 160 -1.00 8.93 -2.14
C LEU A 160 -2.26 9.15 -3.00
N ARG A 161 -3.06 8.09 -3.19
CA ARG A 161 -4.42 8.23 -3.71
C ARG A 161 -5.25 8.89 -2.63
N LEU A 162 -5.23 10.22 -2.60
CA LEU A 162 -6.33 10.96 -2.00
C LEU A 162 -7.56 10.58 -2.79
N HIS A 163 -8.47 9.86 -2.15
CA HIS A 163 -9.84 9.79 -2.63
C HIS A 163 -10.52 11.09 -2.19
N PRO A 164 -10.84 12.03 -3.10
CA PRO A 164 -11.54 13.27 -2.75
C PRO A 164 -13.01 13.03 -2.30
N GLU A 165 -13.48 11.79 -2.35
CA GLU A 165 -14.89 11.44 -2.20
C GLU A 165 -15.18 10.92 -0.78
N ARG A 166 -15.25 11.83 0.19
CA ARG A 166 -16.09 11.73 1.42
C ARG A 166 -16.01 13.02 2.23
N SER A 167 -16.44 14.11 1.59
CA SER A 167 -16.96 15.27 2.31
C SER A 167 -18.26 14.84 2.97
N LEU A 168 -18.21 14.47 4.25
CA LEU A 168 -19.40 14.40 5.10
C LEU A 168 -20.02 15.80 5.16
N ALA A 169 -21.12 15.98 4.43
CA ALA A 169 -22.10 17.03 4.67
C ALA A 169 -22.98 16.64 5.86
#